data_AF-A0AAV7KG68-F1
#
_entry.id   AF-A0AAV7KG68-F1
#
_cell.length_a   1.000
_cell.length_b   1.000
_cell.length_c   1.000
_cell.angle_alpha   90.00
_cell.angle_beta   90.00
_cell.angle_gamma   90.00
#
_symmetry.space_group_name_H-M   'P 1'
#
loop_
_entity.id
_entity.type
_entity.pdbx_description
1 polymer ?
#
loop_
_entity_poly.entity_id
_entity_poly.type
_entity_poly.pdbx_seq_one_letter_code
_entity_poly.pdbx_strand_id
1 'polypeptide(L)'
;MLGSHSGFQTRVRQFVPDVITNHCMIHREALAAKTLSASLNVILQEVIKIVNFVKSSALNTRLFRNLCLDMDAAHMNLLYHTEVRWLSKGNVLKRVLALKEETTEF
;
A
#
# COMPACT_ATOMS: atom_id res chain seq x y z
N MET A 1 8.28 9.78 12.64
CA MET A 1 9.51 10.60 12.64
C MET A 1 9.28 11.80 11.72
N LEU A 2 9.57 13.01 12.18
CA LEU A 2 9.54 14.22 11.34
C LEU A 2 10.83 14.39 10.52
N GLY A 3 11.76 13.43 10.64
CA GLY A 3 13.03 13.42 9.92
C GLY A 3 13.87 14.65 10.24
N SER A 4 14.46 15.25 9.21
CA SER A 4 15.24 16.48 9.26
C SER A 4 14.47 17.71 9.79
N HIS A 5 13.14 17.65 9.84
CA HIS A 5 12.30 18.77 10.27
C HIS A 5 12.02 18.79 11.79
N SER A 6 12.52 17.81 12.55
CA SER A 6 12.33 17.77 14.01
C SER A 6 12.90 19.00 14.72
N GLY A 7 14.10 19.45 14.34
CA GLY A 7 14.72 20.65 14.91
C GLY A 7 13.97 21.93 14.57
N PHE A 8 13.47 22.04 13.33
CA PHE A 8 12.64 23.16 12.90
C PHE A 8 11.34 23.23 13.69
N GLN A 9 10.65 22.09 13.84
CA GLN A 9 9.41 21.99 14.62
C GLN A 9 9.61 22.46 16.07
N THR A 10 10.66 21.98 16.73
CA THR A 10 11.00 22.38 18.10
C THR A 10 11.20 23.88 18.20
N ARG A 11 11.91 24.48 17.23
CA ARG A 11 12.15 25.92 17.21
C ARG A 11 10.88 26.73 16.98
N VAL A 12 10.00 26.31 16.05
CA VAL A 12 8.73 27.01 15.80
C VAL A 12 7.81 26.95 17.02
N ARG A 13 7.76 25.82 17.73
CA ARG A 13 6.95 25.68 18.96
C ARG A 13 7.39 26.60 20.10
N GLN A 14 8.65 27.06 20.12
CA GLN A 14 9.12 28.04 21.11
C GLN A 14 8.50 29.42 20.90
N PHE A 15 8.18 29.79 19.66
CA PHE A 15 7.60 31.09 19.30
C PHE A 15 6.08 31.03 19.11
N VAL A 16 5.55 29.88 18.69
CA VAL A 16 4.13 29.65 18.48
C VAL A 16 3.76 28.31 19.14
N PRO A 17 3.43 28.29 20.45
CA PRO A 17 3.15 27.05 21.19
C PRO A 17 2.00 26.24 20.60
N ASP A 18 0.99 26.93 20.05
CA ASP A 18 -0.24 26.33 19.50
C ASP A 18 -0.10 25.85 18.05
N VAL A 19 1.12 25.85 17.49
CA VAL A 19 1.34 25.44 16.10
C VAL A 19 1.02 23.94 15.91
N ILE A 20 0.08 23.66 15.01
CA ILE A 20 -0.26 22.29 14.63
C ILE A 20 0.78 21.78 13.65
N THR A 21 1.53 20.78 14.07
CA THR A 21 2.58 20.17 13.27
C THR A 21 2.13 18.81 12.80
N ASN A 22 1.90 18.68 11.50
CA ASN A 22 1.54 17.39 10.91
C ASN A 22 2.79 16.61 10.55
N HIS A 23 2.76 15.29 10.79
CA HIS A 23 3.72 14.40 10.16
C HIS A 23 3.57 14.45 8.64
N CYS A 24 4.64 14.16 7.90
CA CYS A 24 4.52 13.97 6.45
C CYS A 24 3.44 12.92 6.17
N MET A 25 2.65 13.12 5.11
CA MET A 25 1.50 12.25 4.80
C MET A 25 1.90 10.77 4.75
N ILE A 26 3.11 10.52 4.28
CA ILE A 26 3.71 9.21 4.16
C ILE A 26 3.93 8.53 5.51
N HIS A 27 4.42 9.27 6.51
CA HIS A 27 4.55 8.73 7.86
C HIS A 27 3.18 8.47 8.50
N ARG A 28 2.18 9.32 8.20
CA ARG A 28 0.81 9.10 8.68
C ARG A 28 0.20 7.84 8.10
N GLU A 29 0.37 7.59 6.80
CA GLU A 29 -0.09 6.35 6.16
C GLU A 29 0.58 5.11 6.76
N ALA A 30 1.91 5.16 6.97
CA ALA A 30 2.63 4.06 7.61
C ALA A 30 2.16 3.82 9.05
N LEU A 31 1.89 4.88 9.81
CA LEU A 31 1.37 4.77 11.17
C LEU A 31 -0.08 4.24 11.18
N ALA A 32 -0.91 4.67 10.23
CA ALA A 32 -2.28 4.17 10.06
C ALA A 32 -2.28 2.67 9.74
N ALA A 33 -1.43 2.21 8.82
CA ALA A 33 -1.30 0.79 8.52
C ALA A 33 -0.84 -0.05 9.73
N LYS A 34 -0.01 0.53 10.62
CA LYS A 34 0.41 -0.14 11.87
C LYS A 34 -0.66 -0.15 12.96
N THR A 35 -1.65 0.73 12.87
CA THR A 35 -2.73 0.87 13.86
C THR A 35 -4.05 0.26 13.39
N LEU A 36 -4.03 -0.46 12.26
CA LEU A 36 -5.16 -1.25 11.79
C LEU A 36 -5.61 -2.25 12.86
N SER A 37 -6.94 -2.40 13.01
CA SER A 37 -7.51 -3.45 13.85
C SER A 37 -7.02 -4.82 13.41
N ALA A 38 -6.95 -5.78 14.34
CA ALA A 38 -6.45 -7.13 14.07
C ALA A 38 -7.12 -7.79 12.85
N SER A 39 -8.45 -7.68 12.72
CA SER A 39 -9.21 -8.23 11.59
C SER A 39 -8.78 -7.65 10.25
N LEU A 40 -8.68 -6.32 10.14
CA LEU A 40 -8.22 -5.64 8.93
C LEU A 40 -6.75 -5.94 8.59
N ASN A 41 -5.89 -6.11 9.61
CA ASN A 41 -4.50 -6.47 9.37
C ASN A 41 -4.39 -7.89 8.78
N VAL A 42 -5.19 -8.85 9.25
CA VAL A 42 -5.22 -10.21 8.68
C VAL A 42 -5.56 -10.16 7.18
N ILE A 43 -6.63 -9.44 6.80
CA ILE A 43 -7.04 -9.28 5.41
C ILE A 43 -5.91 -8.65 4.59
N LEU A 44 -5.29 -7.59 5.10
CA LEU A 44 -4.18 -6.92 4.43
C LEU A 44 -2.98 -7.86 4.21
N GLN A 45 -2.65 -8.73 5.18
CA GLN A 45 -1.58 -9.71 5.02
C GLN A 45 -1.93 -10.77 3.97
N GLU A 46 -3.17 -11.22 3.89
CA GLU A 46 -3.61 -12.14 2.83
C GLU A 46 -3.48 -11.52 1.45
N VAL A 47 -3.95 -10.28 1.29
CA VAL A 47 -3.82 -9.54 0.03
C VAL A 47 -2.35 -9.42 -0.39
N ILE A 48 -1.45 -9.12 0.55
CA ILE A 48 0.00 -9.06 0.29
C ILE A 48 0.52 -10.42 -0.17
N LYS A 49 0.10 -11.53 0.45
CA LYS A 49 0.51 -12.89 0.05
C LYS A 49 0.08 -13.21 -1.39
N ILE A 50 -1.16 -12.91 -1.75
CA ILE A 50 -1.69 -13.13 -3.10
C ILE A 50 -0.87 -12.36 -4.13
N VAL A 51 -0.66 -11.06 -3.89
CA VAL A 51 0.12 -10.20 -4.77
C VAL A 51 1.55 -10.70 -4.92
N ASN A 52 2.18 -11.10 -3.81
CA ASN A 52 3.54 -11.65 -3.83
C ASN A 52 3.61 -12.97 -4.59
N PHE A 53 2.59 -13.83 -4.49
CA PHE A 53 2.53 -15.08 -5.26
C PHE A 53 2.50 -14.80 -6.77
N VAL A 54 1.61 -13.92 -7.23
CA VAL A 54 1.53 -13.53 -8.65
C VAL A 54 2.83 -12.89 -9.13
N LYS A 55 3.47 -12.08 -8.28
CA LYS A 55 4.70 -11.34 -8.60
C LYS A 55 6.00 -12.10 -8.35
N SER A 56 5.93 -13.28 -7.74
CA SER A 56 7.10 -14.09 -7.38
C SER A 56 7.89 -14.59 -8.59
N SER A 57 7.24 -14.69 -9.75
CA SER A 57 7.89 -15.10 -11.00
C SER A 57 7.37 -14.32 -12.21
N ALA A 58 8.24 -14.18 -13.21
CA ALA A 58 7.87 -13.58 -14.49
C ALA A 58 6.78 -14.39 -15.22
N LEU A 59 6.75 -15.71 -15.01
CA LEU A 59 5.72 -16.58 -15.58
C LEU A 59 4.35 -16.29 -14.96
N ASN A 60 4.24 -16.30 -13.62
CA ASN A 60 2.97 -16.04 -12.93
C ASN A 60 2.42 -14.65 -13.29
N THR A 61 3.29 -13.65 -13.36
CA THR A 61 2.89 -12.30 -13.78
C THR A 61 2.35 -12.27 -15.21
N ARG A 62 2.97 -13.02 -16.14
CA ARG A 62 2.49 -13.11 -17.54
C ARG A 62 1.18 -13.89 -17.65
N LEU A 63 1.04 -15.00 -16.93
CA LEU A 63 -0.19 -15.79 -16.91
C LEU A 63 -1.35 -14.99 -16.34
N PHE A 64 -1.16 -14.34 -15.20
CA PHE A 64 -2.17 -13.46 -14.61
C PHE A 64 -2.56 -12.32 -15.57
N ARG A 65 -1.58 -11.73 -16.26
CA ARG A 65 -1.85 -10.71 -17.28
C ARG A 65 -2.72 -11.25 -18.42
N ASN A 66 -2.44 -12.45 -18.90
CA ASN A 66 -3.24 -13.06 -19.97
C ASN A 66 -4.66 -13.37 -19.47
N LEU A 67 -4.81 -13.89 -18.26
CA LEU A 67 -6.13 -14.09 -17.64
C LEU A 67 -6.92 -12.77 -17.58
N CYS A 68 -6.30 -11.68 -17.13
CA CYS A 68 -6.93 -10.36 -17.15
C CYS A 68 -7.35 -9.90 -18.55
N LEU A 69 -6.58 -10.22 -19.60
CA LEU A 69 -6.95 -9.91 -20.98
C LEU A 69 -8.14 -10.74 -21.44
N ASP A 70 -8.14 -12.04 -21.14
CA ASP A 70 -9.18 -12.97 -21.54
C ASP A 70 -10.53 -12.67 -20.84
N MET A 71 -10.48 -12.11 -19.64
CA MET A 71 -11.64 -11.68 -18.87
C MET A 71 -12.08 -10.23 -19.12
N ASP A 72 -11.45 -9.52 -20.08
CA ASP A 72 -11.70 -8.09 -20.37
C ASP A 72 -11.60 -7.17 -19.14
N ALA A 73 -10.61 -7.45 -18.29
CA ALA A 73 -10.40 -6.74 -17.04
C ALA A 73 -10.05 -5.26 -17.26
N ALA A 74 -10.45 -4.38 -16.34
CA ALA A 74 -10.04 -2.97 -16.37
C ALA A 74 -8.52 -2.76 -16.17
N HIS A 75 -7.83 -3.77 -15.62
CA HIS A 75 -6.40 -3.72 -15.36
C HIS A 75 -5.72 -5.04 -15.72
N MET A 76 -4.51 -4.95 -16.25
CA MET A 76 -3.80 -6.14 -16.76
C MET A 76 -2.79 -6.73 -15.78
N ASN A 77 -2.64 -6.13 -14.59
CA ASN A 77 -1.60 -6.48 -13.64
C ASN A 77 -1.96 -6.01 -12.23
N LEU A 78 -1.58 -6.82 -11.23
CA LEU A 78 -1.47 -6.36 -9.85
C LEU A 78 -0.31 -5.38 -9.66
N LEU A 79 -0.45 -4.49 -8.69
CA LEU A 79 0.63 -3.61 -8.24
C LEU A 79 1.53 -4.38 -7.28
N TYR A 80 2.85 -4.26 -7.43
CA TYR A 80 3.77 -4.93 -6.50
C TYR A 80 3.91 -4.12 -5.20
N HIS A 81 3.86 -4.81 -4.07
CA HIS A 81 4.09 -4.21 -2.77
C HIS A 81 5.57 -4.35 -2.39
N THR A 82 6.28 -3.25 -2.16
CA THR A 82 7.57 -3.26 -1.45
C THR A 82 7.49 -2.36 -0.22
N GLU A 83 8.12 -2.78 0.87
CA GLU A 83 8.20 -2.01 2.13
C GLU A 83 8.99 -0.69 1.94
N VAL A 84 9.74 -0.55 0.85
CA VAL A 84 10.62 0.58 0.56
C VAL A 84 9.93 1.69 -0.27
N ARG A 85 8.89 1.37 -1.07
CA ARG A 85 8.20 2.35 -1.94
C ARG A 85 6.80 2.67 -1.41
N TRP A 86 6.66 3.91 -0.96
CA TRP A 86 5.77 4.37 0.10
C TRP A 86 4.26 4.47 -0.16
N LEU A 87 3.74 4.25 -1.37
CA LEU A 87 2.29 4.36 -1.68
C LEU A 87 1.63 2.99 -1.96
N SER A 88 2.08 1.95 -1.26
CA SER A 88 1.91 0.57 -1.74
C SER A 88 0.66 -0.14 -1.22
N LYS A 89 0.34 -0.11 0.07
CA LYS A 89 -0.72 -1.00 0.63
C LYS A 89 -2.14 -0.61 0.19
N GLY A 90 -2.50 0.66 0.26
CA GLY A 90 -3.83 1.14 -0.14
C GLY A 90 -4.08 0.99 -1.65
N ASN A 91 -3.09 1.33 -2.48
CA ASN A 91 -3.21 1.17 -3.94
C ASN A 91 -3.23 -0.30 -4.36
N VAL A 92 -2.44 -1.16 -3.70
CA VAL A 92 -2.49 -2.61 -3.91
C VAL A 92 -3.87 -3.15 -3.57
N LEU A 93 -4.43 -2.80 -2.40
CA LEU A 93 -5.79 -3.18 -2.02
C LEU A 93 -6.82 -2.72 -3.05
N LYS A 94 -6.75 -1.46 -3.48
CA LYS A 94 -7.65 -0.91 -4.50
C LYS A 94 -7.53 -1.68 -5.83
N ARG A 95 -6.31 -2.04 -6.23
CA ARG A 95 -6.07 -2.81 -7.47
C ARG A 95 -6.59 -4.24 -7.35
N VAL A 96 -6.39 -4.90 -6.22
CA VAL A 96 -6.89 -6.27 -5.98
C VAL A 96 -8.41 -6.29 -5.94
N LEU A 97 -9.06 -5.28 -5.34
CA LEU A 97 -10.52 -5.15 -5.39
C LEU A 97 -11.04 -4.92 -6.81
N ALA A 98 -10.34 -4.13 -7.62
CA ALA A 98 -10.69 -3.91 -9.02
C ALA A 98 -10.44 -5.15 -9.91
N LEU A 99 -9.65 -6.11 -9.42
CA LEU A 99 -9.32 -7.37 -10.11
C LEU A 99 -9.76 -8.59 -9.30
N LYS A 100 -10.88 -8.47 -8.57
CA LYS A 100 -11.31 -9.50 -7.61
C LYS A 100 -11.65 -10.81 -8.32
N GLU A 101 -12.27 -10.73 -9.49
CA GLU A 101 -12.72 -11.91 -10.24
C GLU A 101 -11.52 -12.68 -10.79
N GLU A 102 -10.59 -11.99 -11.43
CA GLU A 102 -9.34 -12.52 -11.98
C GLU A 102 -8.44 -13.07 -10.87
N THR A 103 -8.42 -12.40 -9.70
CA THR A 103 -7.66 -12.88 -8.53
C THR A 103 -8.29 -14.12 -7.89
N THR A 104 -9.60 -14.33 -8.05
CA THR A 104 -10.28 -15.52 -7.53
C THR A 104 -10.11 -16.71 -8.48
N GLU A 105 -10.06 -16.45 -9.79
CA GLU A 105 -9.87 -17.46 -10.83
C GLU A 105 -8.42 -17.95 -10.94
N PHE A 106 -7.44 -17.08 -10.67
CA PHE A 106 -6.00 -17.38 -10.79
C PHE A 106 -5.44 -18.22 -9.64
#